data_AF-A0A3Y9C4W0-F1
#
_entry.id   AF-A0A3Y9C4W0-F1
#
_cell.length_a   1.000
_cell.length_b   1.000
_cell.length_c   1.000
_cell.angle_alpha   90.00
_cell.angle_beta   90.00
_cell.angle_gamma   90.00
#
_symmetry.space_group_name_H-M   'P 1'
#
loop_
_entity.id
_entity.type
_entity.pdbx_description
1 polymer ?
#
loop_
_entity_poly.entity_id
_entity_poly.type
_entity_poly.pdbx_seq_one_letter_code
_entity_poly.pdbx_strand_id
1 'polypeptide(L)'
;MDGFAQGLLAGFSTVDNAMQQRKALGLREAALAQQQKNSDRNFQLAQDEFGYRKETGDRDYQHTLDRDKIDDDFKNREFGLKQREANSRIGIASQQLAMQKKEFDFRMNNAKYLQDMQQWEPHNRVLESLISQGKVQEAREYAKANNMPLTIPVVKMLNDTGYTQSILSGGQKLHSIMSAPDAHKDPMATLNAINDNRDEIAPLLQTEADRAIGQIDPTTGQKIVAAKFNHIAPVPDKNDPKHHSPDDVAVFIKVKYANGKEAIKPITENRSANPKDPVLRANIYELLGSSSSRVVGAHKIMNSPQRGNYDDAITSAYQPQGLSKADIQKEEAKIYASAARGGSDGQVAVDQFEASIGIPGAKERTQQTQAKSKANELLNDPEIAGNPDAVHAVNRFLQNGNTAMLTKDNVLKATSKNKVEAQKQEQNARNRQTIEEMNRQRLPPVLP
;
A
#
# COMPACT_ATOMS: atom_id res chain seq x y z
N MET A 1 62.18 53.58 -147.26
CA MET A 1 60.82 52.99 -147.31
C MET A 1 60.96 51.56 -146.78
N ASP A 2 60.23 51.25 -145.71
CA ASP A 2 60.12 49.97 -144.92
C ASP A 2 60.45 50.05 -143.41
N GLY A 3 60.52 51.26 -142.84
CA GLY A 3 60.73 51.50 -141.40
C GLY A 3 59.50 51.91 -140.58
N PHE A 4 58.26 51.78 -141.09
CA PHE A 4 57.06 52.30 -140.41
C PHE A 4 55.96 51.25 -140.11
N ALA A 5 56.01 50.07 -140.73
CA ALA A 5 54.97 49.05 -140.59
C ALA A 5 55.24 48.00 -139.47
N GLN A 6 56.46 47.89 -138.95
CA GLN A 6 56.79 46.93 -137.86
C GLN A 6 56.63 47.50 -136.44
N GLY A 7 56.58 48.83 -136.26
CA GLY A 7 56.38 49.48 -134.96
C GLY A 7 54.92 49.55 -134.48
N LEU A 8 53.95 49.40 -135.39
CA LEU A 8 52.51 49.44 -135.07
C LEU A 8 51.96 48.11 -134.53
N LEU A 9 52.65 46.98 -134.70
CA LEU A 9 52.21 45.66 -134.22
C LEU A 9 52.76 45.28 -132.82
N ALA A 10 53.83 45.92 -132.35
CA ALA A 10 54.37 45.71 -130.99
C ALA A 10 53.64 46.54 -129.90
N GLY A 11 52.93 47.60 -130.30
CA GLY A 11 52.13 48.44 -129.38
C GLY A 11 50.82 47.78 -128.94
N PHE A 12 50.23 46.90 -129.76
CA PHE A 12 48.99 46.19 -129.38
C PHE A 12 49.25 45.05 -128.39
N SER A 13 50.35 44.29 -128.51
CA SER A 13 50.67 43.18 -127.60
C SER A 13 51.12 43.63 -126.21
N THR A 14 51.67 44.85 -126.07
CA THR A 14 52.07 45.43 -124.77
C THR A 14 50.91 46.10 -124.04
N VAL A 15 50.02 46.79 -124.77
CA VAL A 15 48.79 47.37 -124.20
C VAL A 15 47.79 46.28 -123.79
N ASP A 16 47.68 45.20 -124.55
CA ASP A 16 46.77 44.09 -124.23
C ASP A 16 47.27 43.28 -123.01
N ASN A 17 48.59 43.03 -122.89
CA ASN A 17 49.18 42.44 -121.68
C ASN A 17 49.03 43.36 -120.44
N ALA A 18 49.18 44.68 -120.59
CA ALA A 18 48.98 45.63 -119.49
C ALA A 18 47.51 45.72 -119.05
N MET A 19 46.55 45.65 -119.99
CA MET A 19 45.12 45.57 -119.66
C MET A 19 44.76 44.25 -118.97
N GLN A 20 45.29 43.12 -119.46
CA GLN A 20 45.07 41.82 -118.82
C GLN A 20 45.67 41.78 -117.40
N GLN A 21 46.86 42.35 -117.19
CA GLN A 21 47.45 42.49 -115.86
C GLN A 21 46.64 43.40 -114.94
N ARG A 22 46.13 44.53 -115.44
CA ARG A 22 45.28 45.44 -114.65
C ARG A 22 43.95 44.80 -114.27
N LYS A 23 43.35 44.02 -115.18
CA LYS A 23 42.14 43.24 -114.92
C LYS A 23 42.40 42.10 -113.93
N ALA A 24 43.54 41.42 -114.03
CA ALA A 24 43.97 40.40 -113.08
C ALA A 24 44.25 40.97 -111.68
N LEU A 25 44.88 42.16 -111.59
CA LEU A 25 45.09 42.88 -110.34
C LEU A 25 43.76 43.32 -109.72
N GLY A 26 42.82 43.85 -110.51
CA GLY A 26 41.49 44.21 -110.03
C GLY A 26 40.66 43.02 -109.53
N LEU A 27 40.74 41.87 -110.22
CA LEU A 27 40.11 40.63 -109.75
C LEU A 27 40.76 40.09 -108.47
N ARG A 28 42.09 40.21 -108.34
CA ARG A 28 42.82 39.82 -107.13
C ARG A 28 42.51 40.73 -105.95
N GLU A 29 42.41 42.03 -106.18
CA GLU A 29 42.02 43.02 -105.17
C GLU A 29 40.56 42.83 -104.73
N ALA A 30 39.65 42.56 -105.66
CA ALA A 30 38.27 42.19 -105.34
C ALA A 30 38.19 40.88 -104.54
N ALA A 31 38.99 39.87 -104.88
CA ALA A 31 39.07 38.62 -104.12
C ALA A 31 39.63 38.83 -102.71
N LEU A 32 40.65 39.68 -102.54
CA LEU A 32 41.21 40.04 -101.24
C LEU A 32 40.19 40.84 -100.40
N ALA A 33 39.48 41.78 -101.00
CA ALA A 33 38.42 42.54 -100.33
C ALA A 33 37.26 41.63 -99.89
N GLN A 34 36.90 40.63 -100.70
CA GLN A 34 35.91 39.63 -100.34
C GLN A 34 36.40 38.70 -99.22
N GLN A 35 37.69 38.33 -99.23
CA GLN A 35 38.32 37.56 -98.16
C GLN A 35 38.36 38.33 -96.84
N GLN A 36 38.69 39.62 -96.86
CA GLN A 36 38.62 40.50 -95.68
C GLN A 36 37.19 40.60 -95.15
N LYS A 37 36.21 40.87 -96.02
CA LYS A 37 34.79 40.90 -95.61
C LYS A 37 34.28 39.57 -95.05
N ASN A 38 34.79 38.44 -95.55
CA ASN A 38 34.46 37.12 -94.99
C ASN A 38 35.13 36.92 -93.63
N SER A 39 36.38 37.36 -93.46
CA SER A 39 37.09 37.33 -92.19
C SER A 39 36.39 38.18 -91.13
N ASP A 40 35.99 39.40 -91.48
CA ASP A 40 35.30 40.33 -90.56
C ASP A 40 33.93 39.80 -90.15
N ARG A 41 33.17 39.22 -91.10
CA ARG A 41 31.90 38.56 -90.78
C ARG A 41 32.07 37.34 -89.89
N ASN A 42 33.08 36.51 -90.16
CA ASN A 42 33.37 35.35 -89.32
C ASN A 42 33.81 35.78 -87.91
N PHE A 43 34.57 36.86 -87.80
CA PHE A 43 34.97 37.43 -86.51
C PHE A 43 33.77 37.97 -85.73
N GLN A 44 32.87 38.71 -86.38
CA GLN A 44 31.63 39.19 -85.76
C GLN A 44 30.73 38.04 -85.32
N LEU A 45 30.53 37.03 -86.17
CA LEU A 45 29.74 35.84 -85.81
C LEU A 45 30.34 35.10 -84.60
N ALA A 46 31.66 34.95 -84.55
CA ALA A 46 32.33 34.33 -83.41
C ALA A 46 32.19 35.16 -82.13
N GLN A 47 32.23 36.50 -82.23
CA GLN A 47 32.03 37.40 -81.11
C GLN A 47 30.59 37.34 -80.58
N ASP A 48 29.61 37.32 -81.47
CA ASP A 48 28.18 37.20 -81.13
C ASP A 48 27.89 35.83 -80.50
N GLU A 49 28.46 34.75 -81.05
CA GLU A 49 28.31 33.40 -80.50
C GLU A 49 28.94 33.29 -79.11
N PHE A 50 30.12 33.88 -78.90
CA PHE A 50 30.75 33.95 -77.59
C PHE A 50 29.90 34.74 -76.59
N GLY A 51 29.38 35.91 -77.00
CA GLY A 51 28.48 36.72 -76.19
C GLY A 51 27.21 35.94 -75.79
N TYR A 52 26.56 35.30 -76.75
CA TYR A 52 25.36 34.50 -76.51
C TYR A 52 25.61 33.31 -75.58
N ARG A 53 26.72 32.58 -75.76
CA ARG A 53 27.11 31.47 -74.89
C ARG A 53 27.38 31.95 -73.46
N LYS A 54 28.06 33.08 -73.30
CA LYS A 54 28.33 33.68 -72.00
C LYS A 54 27.03 34.10 -71.30
N GLU A 55 26.16 34.85 -71.96
CA GLU A 55 24.88 35.30 -71.40
C GLU A 55 23.95 34.13 -71.03
N THR A 56 23.96 33.06 -71.84
CA THR A 56 23.19 31.84 -71.53
C THR A 56 23.78 31.13 -70.31
N GLY A 57 25.10 30.97 -70.24
CA GLY A 57 25.78 30.40 -69.08
C GLY A 57 25.54 31.18 -67.79
N ASP A 58 25.61 32.50 -67.85
CA ASP A 58 25.35 33.38 -66.70
C ASP A 58 23.90 33.27 -66.23
N ARG A 59 22.92 33.20 -67.15
CA ARG A 59 21.50 32.99 -66.82
C ARG A 59 21.24 31.62 -66.22
N ASP A 60 21.81 30.56 -66.78
CA ASP A 60 21.64 29.19 -66.27
C ASP A 60 22.26 29.03 -64.88
N TYR A 61 23.44 29.64 -64.65
CA TYR A 61 24.07 29.69 -63.35
C TYR A 61 23.21 30.44 -62.33
N GLN A 62 22.70 31.61 -62.70
CA GLN A 62 21.81 32.40 -61.85
C GLN A 62 20.51 31.65 -61.52
N HIS A 63 19.90 30.99 -62.50
CA HIS A 63 18.71 30.17 -62.30
C HIS A 63 18.98 28.98 -61.35
N THR A 64 20.17 28.37 -61.45
CA THR A 64 20.58 27.29 -60.54
C THR A 64 20.74 27.81 -59.10
N LEU A 65 21.43 28.94 -58.92
CA LEU A 65 21.57 29.58 -57.61
C LEU A 65 20.22 29.93 -56.98
N ASP A 66 19.28 30.45 -57.75
CA ASP A 66 17.97 30.83 -57.24
C ASP A 66 17.11 29.60 -56.90
N ARG A 67 17.23 28.50 -57.66
CA ARG A 67 16.61 27.22 -57.32
C ARG A 67 17.18 26.64 -56.03
N ASP A 68 18.50 26.69 -55.86
CA ASP A 68 19.17 26.15 -54.68
C ASP A 68 18.80 26.95 -53.42
N LYS A 69 18.69 28.28 -53.51
CA LYS A 69 18.15 29.12 -52.41
C LYS A 69 16.73 28.73 -52.01
N ILE A 70 15.85 28.49 -52.99
CA ILE A 70 14.46 28.09 -52.71
C ILE A 70 14.42 26.73 -52.03
N ASP A 71 15.24 25.78 -52.49
CA ASP A 71 15.35 24.44 -51.90
C ASP A 71 15.90 24.51 -50.47
N ASP A 72 16.93 25.31 -50.22
CA ASP A 72 17.48 25.54 -48.88
C ASP A 72 16.47 26.23 -47.96
N ASP A 73 15.75 27.25 -48.43
CA ASP A 73 14.68 27.92 -47.68
C ASP A 73 13.52 26.97 -47.36
N PHE A 74 13.19 26.05 -48.27
CA PHE A 74 12.19 25.01 -48.04
C PHE A 74 12.67 24.01 -46.98
N LYS A 75 13.89 23.48 -47.12
CA LYS A 75 14.50 22.56 -46.14
C LYS A 75 14.63 23.18 -44.76
N ASN A 76 15.04 24.45 -44.67
CA ASN A 76 15.16 25.17 -43.41
C ASN A 76 13.79 25.34 -42.71
N ARG A 77 12.74 25.67 -43.47
CA ARG A 77 11.37 25.74 -42.94
C ARG A 77 10.86 24.38 -42.49
N GLU A 78 11.08 23.33 -43.28
CA GLU A 78 10.68 21.96 -42.93
C GLU A 78 11.41 21.47 -41.68
N PHE A 79 12.71 21.71 -41.58
CA PHE A 79 13.51 21.37 -40.40
C PHE A 79 13.02 22.14 -39.16
N GLY A 80 12.74 23.44 -39.29
CA GLY A 80 12.18 24.25 -38.21
C GLY A 80 10.81 23.77 -37.74
N LEU A 81 9.93 23.35 -38.67
CA LEU A 81 8.62 22.76 -38.34
C LEU A 81 8.78 21.41 -37.65
N LYS A 82 9.62 20.51 -38.18
CA LYS A 82 9.91 19.21 -37.57
C LYS A 82 10.50 19.36 -36.16
N GLN A 83 11.39 20.34 -35.95
CA GLN A 83 11.95 20.64 -34.64
C GLN A 83 10.88 21.16 -33.67
N ARG A 84 9.98 22.04 -34.11
CA ARG A 84 8.85 22.53 -33.29
C ARG A 84 7.88 21.41 -32.94
N GLU A 85 7.56 20.54 -33.90
CA GLU A 85 6.71 19.37 -33.66
C GLU A 85 7.37 18.39 -32.69
N ALA A 86 8.66 18.08 -32.87
CA ALA A 86 9.41 17.21 -31.98
C ALA A 86 9.43 17.78 -30.55
N ASN A 87 9.71 19.08 -30.40
CA ASN A 87 9.69 19.76 -29.10
C ASN A 87 8.29 19.75 -28.46
N SER A 88 7.24 19.96 -29.25
CA SER A 88 5.84 19.87 -28.78
C SER A 88 5.49 18.46 -28.32
N ARG A 89 5.84 17.43 -29.10
CA ARG A 89 5.64 16.02 -28.75
C ARG A 89 6.41 15.63 -27.49
N ILE A 90 7.66 16.08 -27.34
CA ILE A 90 8.47 15.89 -26.13
C ILE A 90 7.82 16.59 -24.93
N GLY A 91 7.31 17.82 -25.11
CA GLY A 91 6.59 18.55 -24.06
C GLY A 91 5.33 17.83 -23.61
N ILE A 92 4.50 17.39 -24.54
CA ILE A 92 3.27 16.63 -24.27
C ILE A 92 3.60 15.28 -23.61
N ALA A 93 4.58 14.54 -24.12
CA ALA A 93 4.99 13.26 -23.54
C ALA A 93 5.56 13.43 -22.13
N SER A 94 6.36 14.48 -21.90
CA SER A 94 6.90 14.81 -20.57
C SER A 94 5.78 15.18 -19.59
N GLN A 95 4.79 15.95 -20.06
CA GLN A 95 3.62 16.29 -19.26
C GLN A 95 2.76 15.06 -18.95
N GLN A 96 2.53 14.18 -19.92
CA GLN A 96 1.82 12.92 -19.73
C GLN A 96 2.56 12.00 -18.75
N LEU A 97 3.89 11.87 -18.88
CA LEU A 97 4.71 11.08 -17.96
C LEU A 97 4.68 11.66 -16.54
N ALA A 98 4.71 12.99 -16.41
CA ALA A 98 4.58 13.65 -15.11
C ALA A 98 3.19 13.43 -14.48
N MET A 99 2.12 13.44 -15.28
CA MET A 99 0.77 13.12 -14.80
C MET A 99 0.64 11.64 -14.42
N GLN A 100 1.14 10.73 -15.26
CA GLN A 100 1.16 9.29 -14.97
C GLN A 100 1.96 8.99 -13.72
N LYS A 101 3.12 9.63 -13.51
CA LYS A 101 3.90 9.49 -12.28
C LYS A 101 3.12 9.97 -11.05
N LYS A 102 2.42 11.12 -11.14
CA LYS A 102 1.56 11.61 -10.05
C LYS A 102 0.39 10.64 -9.76
N GLU A 103 -0.23 10.06 -10.78
CA GLU A 103 -1.30 9.07 -10.61
C GLU A 103 -0.80 7.71 -10.10
N PHE A 104 0.41 7.32 -10.49
CA PHE A 104 1.07 6.13 -9.99
C PHE A 104 1.46 6.28 -8.52
N ASP A 105 2.12 7.39 -8.17
CA ASP A 105 2.47 7.73 -6.78
C ASP A 105 1.22 7.81 -5.89
N PHE A 106 0.09 8.26 -6.46
CA PHE A 106 -1.24 8.27 -5.82
C PHE A 106 -1.73 6.87 -5.47
N ARG A 107 -1.59 5.87 -6.35
CA ARG A 107 -2.04 4.48 -6.09
C ARG A 107 -1.06 3.68 -5.24
N MET A 108 0.23 3.97 -5.32
CA MET A 108 1.28 3.09 -4.80
C MET A 108 1.49 3.15 -3.28
N ASN A 109 1.27 4.28 -2.60
CA ASN A 109 1.59 4.35 -1.16
C ASN A 109 0.64 3.53 -0.29
N ASN A 110 -0.68 3.65 -0.51
CA ASN A 110 -1.64 2.81 0.22
C ASN A 110 -1.54 1.35 -0.22
N ALA A 111 -1.39 1.09 -1.52
CA ALA A 111 -1.21 -0.26 -2.04
C ALA A 111 0.03 -0.95 -1.44
N LYS A 112 1.16 -0.23 -1.32
CA LYS A 112 2.38 -0.75 -0.72
C LYS A 112 2.19 -1.05 0.77
N TYR A 113 1.57 -0.15 1.53
CA TYR A 113 1.27 -0.43 2.94
C TYR A 113 0.36 -1.64 3.11
N LEU A 114 -0.71 -1.73 2.30
CA LEU A 114 -1.65 -2.87 2.34
C LEU A 114 -0.97 -4.17 1.92
N GLN A 115 -0.10 -4.13 0.91
CA GLN A 115 0.70 -5.26 0.48
C GLN A 115 1.69 -5.70 1.56
N ASP A 116 2.39 -4.76 2.20
CA ASP A 116 3.27 -5.03 3.33
C ASP A 116 2.46 -5.68 4.47
N MET A 117 1.31 -5.10 4.86
CA MET A 117 0.47 -5.70 5.91
C MET A 117 -0.04 -7.10 5.55
N GLN A 118 -0.50 -7.32 4.31
CA GLN A 118 -0.95 -8.64 3.85
C GLN A 118 0.18 -9.66 3.84
N GLN A 119 1.37 -9.27 3.40
CA GLN A 119 2.57 -10.11 3.39
C GLN A 119 2.93 -10.53 4.82
N TRP A 120 2.83 -9.61 5.79
CA TRP A 120 3.24 -9.85 7.17
C TRP A 120 2.12 -10.37 8.07
N GLU A 121 0.87 -10.44 7.61
CA GLU A 121 -0.28 -10.88 8.39
C GLU A 121 -0.08 -12.25 9.09
N PRO A 122 0.45 -13.30 8.43
CA PRO A 122 0.72 -14.57 9.10
C PRO A 122 1.76 -14.43 10.22
N HIS A 123 2.80 -13.62 10.01
CA HIS A 123 3.83 -13.34 11.00
C HIS A 123 3.29 -12.50 12.16
N ASN A 124 2.40 -11.54 11.87
CA ASN A 124 1.74 -10.72 12.87
C ASN A 124 0.91 -11.57 13.83
N ARG A 125 0.19 -12.59 13.31
CA ARG A 125 -0.55 -13.55 14.16
C ARG A 125 0.36 -14.36 15.08
N VAL A 126 1.56 -14.73 14.61
CA VAL A 126 2.57 -15.41 15.45
C VAL A 126 3.03 -14.48 16.57
N LEU A 127 3.33 -13.21 16.26
CA LEU A 127 3.69 -12.21 17.27
C LEU A 127 2.57 -12.01 18.31
N GLU A 128 1.33 -11.85 17.85
CA GLU A 128 0.17 -11.68 18.73
C GLU A 128 -0.03 -12.89 19.64
N SER A 129 0.16 -14.10 19.12
CA SER A 129 0.10 -15.35 19.90
C SER A 129 1.19 -15.38 20.97
N LEU A 130 2.44 -15.10 20.62
CA LEU A 130 3.56 -15.07 21.58
C LEU A 130 3.36 -14.02 22.66
N ILE A 131 2.94 -12.80 22.28
CA ILE A 131 2.62 -11.72 23.23
C ILE A 131 1.46 -12.12 24.14
N SER A 132 0.43 -12.80 23.61
CA SER A 132 -0.71 -13.27 24.40
C SER A 132 -0.32 -14.31 25.46
N GLN A 133 0.72 -15.09 25.17
CA GLN A 133 1.31 -16.09 26.08
C GLN A 133 2.35 -15.47 27.04
N GLY A 134 2.57 -14.15 26.98
CA GLY A 134 3.59 -13.48 27.80
C GLY A 134 5.03 -13.69 27.33
N LYS A 135 5.24 -14.29 26.15
CA LYS A 135 6.55 -14.61 25.55
C LYS A 135 7.08 -13.46 24.69
N VAL A 136 7.23 -12.29 25.31
CA VAL A 136 7.57 -11.04 24.59
C VAL A 136 8.97 -11.06 24.02
N GLN A 137 9.92 -11.73 24.70
CA GLN A 137 11.28 -11.86 24.20
C GLN A 137 11.34 -12.78 22.97
N GLU A 138 10.62 -13.92 22.99
CA GLU A 138 10.46 -14.78 21.81
C GLU A 138 9.81 -14.03 20.64
N ALA A 139 8.80 -13.19 20.92
CA ALA A 139 8.16 -12.35 19.89
C ALA A 139 9.15 -11.34 19.29
N ARG A 140 9.99 -10.71 20.11
CA ARG A 140 11.02 -9.77 19.65
C ARG A 140 12.08 -10.48 18.79
N GLU A 141 12.54 -11.65 19.22
CA GLU A 141 13.50 -12.46 18.48
C GLU A 141 12.92 -12.95 17.16
N TYR A 142 11.65 -13.39 17.16
CA TYR A 142 10.93 -13.77 15.94
C TYR A 142 10.82 -12.60 14.96
N ALA A 143 10.45 -11.41 15.42
CA ALA A 143 10.36 -10.22 14.58
C ALA A 143 11.71 -9.86 13.95
N LYS A 144 12.81 -9.97 14.73
CA LYS A 144 14.18 -9.73 14.24
C LYS A 144 14.63 -10.79 13.24
N ALA A 145 14.43 -12.08 13.55
CA ALA A 145 14.84 -13.19 12.69
C ALA A 145 14.14 -13.16 11.33
N ASN A 146 12.88 -12.69 11.29
CA ASN A 146 12.11 -12.56 10.05
C ASN A 146 12.26 -11.18 9.40
N ASN A 147 13.14 -10.30 9.89
CA ASN A 147 13.33 -8.94 9.36
C ASN A 147 12.01 -8.14 9.21
N MET A 148 11.11 -8.27 10.18
CA MET A 148 9.81 -7.61 10.11
C MET A 148 9.97 -6.08 10.19
N PRO A 149 9.25 -5.30 9.36
CA PRO A 149 9.43 -3.86 9.31
C PRO A 149 8.81 -3.14 10.52
N LEU A 150 9.47 -2.06 10.97
CA LEU A 150 8.98 -1.18 12.03
C LEU A 150 7.71 -0.38 11.65
N THR A 151 7.28 -0.46 10.39
CA THR A 151 5.98 0.07 9.95
C THR A 151 4.80 -0.73 10.50
N ILE A 152 5.01 -1.98 10.93
CA ILE A 152 4.03 -2.77 11.66
C ILE A 152 4.00 -2.30 13.12
N PRO A 153 2.84 -1.83 13.65
CA PRO A 153 2.76 -1.26 14.98
C PRO A 153 3.28 -2.17 16.11
N VAL A 154 2.95 -3.47 16.07
CA VAL A 154 3.41 -4.41 17.11
C VAL A 154 4.92 -4.60 17.09
N VAL A 155 5.54 -4.60 15.90
CA VAL A 155 6.99 -4.72 15.74
C VAL A 155 7.67 -3.47 16.29
N LYS A 156 7.12 -2.28 16.03
CA LYS A 156 7.60 -1.03 16.61
C LYS A 156 7.53 -1.06 18.14
N MET A 157 6.39 -1.49 18.71
CA MET A 157 6.24 -1.62 20.17
C MET A 157 7.27 -2.61 20.76
N LEU A 158 7.45 -3.78 20.13
CA LEU A 158 8.44 -4.76 20.60
C LEU A 158 9.86 -4.20 20.63
N ASN A 159 10.24 -3.31 19.70
CA ASN A 159 11.62 -2.82 19.56
C ASN A 159 11.87 -1.46 20.19
N ASP A 160 10.84 -0.64 20.41
CA ASP A 160 10.94 0.70 20.99
C ASP A 160 10.11 0.79 22.27
N THR A 161 10.82 0.80 23.40
CA THR A 161 10.19 0.89 24.73
C THR A 161 9.61 2.28 24.97
N GLY A 162 10.24 3.34 24.44
CA GLY A 162 9.74 4.71 24.58
C GLY A 162 8.42 4.89 23.81
N TYR A 163 8.36 4.37 22.58
CA TYR A 163 7.11 4.31 21.81
C TYR A 163 6.04 3.51 22.53
N THR A 164 6.35 2.31 23.06
CA THR A 164 5.40 1.49 23.81
C THR A 164 4.86 2.21 25.04
N GLN A 165 5.72 2.88 25.80
CA GLN A 165 5.32 3.69 26.94
C GLN A 165 4.41 4.84 26.53
N SER A 166 4.69 5.51 25.41
CA SER A 166 3.86 6.60 24.89
C SER A 166 2.46 6.13 24.49
N ILE A 167 2.33 4.91 23.96
CA ILE A 167 1.03 4.28 23.66
C ILE A 167 0.25 4.03 24.96
N LEU A 168 0.91 3.54 26.02
CA LEU A 168 0.27 3.36 27.32
C LEU A 168 -0.22 4.68 27.92
N SER A 169 0.64 5.70 27.95
CA SER A 169 0.29 7.02 28.48
C SER A 169 -0.85 7.67 27.68
N GLY A 170 -0.80 7.62 26.34
CA GLY A 170 -1.89 8.11 25.50
C GLY A 170 -3.19 7.33 25.73
N GLY A 171 -3.11 6.01 25.94
CA GLY A 171 -4.25 5.17 26.28
C GLY A 171 -4.89 5.53 27.62
N GLN A 172 -4.07 5.78 28.64
CA GLN A 172 -4.54 6.24 29.95
C GLN A 172 -5.25 7.60 29.84
N LYS A 173 -4.70 8.52 29.03
CA LYS A 173 -5.32 9.82 28.83
C LYS A 173 -6.65 9.71 28.09
N LEU A 174 -6.69 8.92 27.01
CA LEU A 174 -7.92 8.64 26.28
C LEU A 174 -8.98 8.01 27.19
N HIS A 175 -8.61 7.03 28.01
CA HIS A 175 -9.51 6.44 28.99
C HIS A 175 -10.04 7.49 29.99
N SER A 176 -9.17 8.34 30.54
CA SER A 176 -9.61 9.42 31.44
C SER A 176 -10.63 10.37 30.80
N ILE A 177 -10.51 10.63 29.50
CA ILE A 177 -11.48 11.43 28.75
C ILE A 177 -12.79 10.66 28.59
N MET A 178 -12.71 9.41 28.16
CA MET A 178 -13.89 8.56 27.89
C MET A 178 -14.66 8.17 29.17
N SER A 179 -13.99 8.11 30.33
CA SER A 179 -14.60 7.81 31.63
C SER A 179 -15.12 9.05 32.36
N ALA A 180 -15.00 10.24 31.79
CA ALA A 180 -15.56 11.44 32.41
C ALA A 180 -17.09 11.31 32.53
N PRO A 181 -17.72 11.79 33.61
CA PRO A 181 -19.17 11.65 33.82
C PRO A 181 -20.06 12.19 32.69
N ASP A 182 -19.53 13.13 31.92
CA ASP A 182 -20.23 13.79 30.82
C ASP A 182 -19.85 13.24 29.43
N ALA A 183 -18.85 12.34 29.34
CA ALA A 183 -18.36 11.81 28.07
C ALA A 183 -19.43 11.01 27.30
N HIS A 184 -20.35 10.37 28.01
CA HIS A 184 -21.48 9.64 27.44
C HIS A 184 -22.72 10.52 27.17
N LYS A 185 -22.72 11.76 27.65
CA LYS A 185 -23.85 12.70 27.50
C LYS A 185 -23.69 13.59 26.28
N ASP A 186 -22.45 13.97 25.96
CA ASP A 186 -22.13 14.83 24.83
C ASP A 186 -20.91 14.29 24.05
N PRO A 187 -21.15 13.59 22.92
CA PRO A 187 -20.09 13.10 22.05
C PRO A 187 -19.16 14.21 21.51
N MET A 188 -19.68 15.43 21.32
CA MET A 188 -18.86 16.56 20.85
C MET A 188 -17.95 17.10 21.94
N ALA A 189 -18.38 17.11 23.20
CA ALA A 189 -17.51 17.44 24.33
C ALA A 189 -16.37 16.43 24.47
N THR A 190 -16.65 15.13 24.28
CA THR A 190 -15.62 14.07 24.26
C THR A 190 -14.62 14.28 23.12
N LEU A 191 -15.11 14.61 21.92
CA LEU A 191 -14.25 14.92 20.77
C LEU A 191 -13.36 16.14 21.02
N ASN A 192 -13.93 17.21 21.59
CA ASN A 192 -13.18 18.39 21.97
C ASN A 192 -12.10 18.07 23.01
N ALA A 193 -12.42 17.26 24.03
CA ALA A 193 -11.45 16.83 25.02
C ALA A 193 -10.31 16.00 24.41
N ILE A 194 -10.60 15.15 23.41
CA ILE A 194 -9.56 14.45 22.64
C ILE A 194 -8.65 15.47 21.92
N ASN A 195 -9.24 16.47 21.27
CA ASN A 195 -8.50 17.49 20.53
C ASN A 195 -7.67 18.41 21.43
N ASP A 196 -8.18 18.77 22.61
CA ASP A 196 -7.48 19.59 23.60
C ASP A 196 -6.26 18.85 24.19
N ASN A 197 -6.30 17.52 24.20
CA ASN A 197 -5.21 16.65 24.65
C ASN A 197 -4.47 15.97 23.49
N ARG A 198 -4.46 16.61 22.30
CA ARG A 198 -3.93 16.01 21.07
C ARG A 198 -2.51 15.45 21.20
N ASP A 199 -1.62 16.13 21.92
CA ASP A 199 -0.20 15.78 21.95
C ASP A 199 0.03 14.53 22.83
N GLU A 200 -0.82 14.32 23.84
CA GLU A 200 -0.83 13.13 24.69
C GLU A 200 -1.48 11.93 23.98
N ILE A 201 -2.48 12.17 23.13
CA ILE A 201 -3.20 11.12 22.38
C ILE A 201 -2.50 10.77 21.06
N ALA A 202 -1.67 11.68 20.54
CA ALA A 202 -0.97 11.54 19.27
C ALA A 202 -0.32 10.16 19.08
N PRO A 203 0.38 9.54 20.05
CA PRO A 203 0.96 8.21 19.88
C PRO A 203 -0.02 7.14 19.38
N LEU A 204 -1.28 7.18 19.82
CA LEU A 204 -2.31 6.20 19.45
C LEU A 204 -2.66 6.27 17.94
N LEU A 205 -2.62 7.48 17.38
CA LEU A 205 -3.01 7.77 16.00
C LEU A 205 -1.80 8.06 15.10
N GLN A 206 -0.59 8.09 15.66
CA GLN A 206 0.62 8.50 14.96
C GLN A 206 0.93 7.60 13.76
N THR A 207 0.60 6.30 13.84
CA THR A 207 0.77 5.39 12.70
C THR A 207 -0.05 5.82 11.48
N GLU A 208 -1.22 6.43 11.66
CA GLU A 208 -2.00 6.95 10.53
C GLU A 208 -1.34 8.20 9.93
N ALA A 209 -0.72 9.04 10.76
CA ALA A 209 0.04 10.20 10.29
C ALA A 209 1.35 9.81 9.58
N ASP A 210 2.09 8.82 10.10
CA ASP A 210 3.37 8.37 9.56
C ASP A 210 3.27 7.91 8.10
N ARG A 211 2.09 7.44 7.65
CA ARG A 211 1.83 7.02 6.26
C ARG A 211 1.91 8.17 5.24
N ALA A 212 1.76 9.41 5.70
CA ALA A 212 1.90 10.59 4.84
C ALA A 212 3.38 10.95 4.57
N ILE A 213 4.31 10.44 5.36
CA ILE A 213 5.73 10.75 5.21
C ILE A 213 6.26 10.14 3.91
N GLY A 214 7.00 10.93 3.15
CA GLY A 214 7.58 10.54 1.87
C GLY A 214 6.73 10.90 0.65
N GLN A 215 5.46 11.24 0.84
CA GLN A 215 4.57 11.62 -0.25
C GLN A 215 4.94 12.98 -0.83
N ILE A 216 4.73 13.15 -2.14
CA ILE A 216 4.81 14.44 -2.81
C ILE A 216 3.42 15.04 -2.84
N ASP A 217 3.26 16.19 -2.20
CA ASP A 217 2.01 16.92 -2.24
C ASP A 217 1.84 17.60 -3.61
N PRO A 218 0.82 17.25 -4.41
CA PRO A 218 0.67 17.78 -5.75
C PRO A 218 0.33 19.28 -5.78
N THR A 219 -0.22 19.82 -4.69
CA THR A 219 -0.54 21.26 -4.59
C THR A 219 0.72 22.09 -4.41
N THR A 220 1.68 21.61 -3.61
CA THR A 220 2.91 22.34 -3.29
C THR A 220 4.12 21.87 -4.10
N GLY A 221 4.05 20.69 -4.71
CA GLY A 221 5.16 19.98 -5.33
C GLY A 221 6.21 19.48 -4.32
N GLN A 222 5.96 19.62 -3.01
CA GLN A 222 6.95 19.35 -1.97
C GLN A 222 6.77 17.97 -1.35
N LYS A 223 7.89 17.34 -0.99
CA LYS A 223 7.89 16.08 -0.24
C LYS A 223 7.55 16.33 1.23
N ILE A 224 6.65 15.53 1.78
CA ILE A 224 6.35 15.48 3.20
C ILE A 224 7.49 14.74 3.91
N VAL A 225 8.12 15.39 4.88
CA VAL A 225 9.29 14.84 5.62
C VAL A 225 8.95 14.45 7.05
N ALA A 226 7.87 15.00 7.60
CA ALA A 226 7.32 14.59 8.89
C ALA A 226 5.81 14.81 8.89
N ALA A 227 5.10 14.01 9.68
CA ALA A 227 3.67 14.14 9.89
C ALA A 227 3.35 13.83 11.34
N LYS A 228 2.34 14.48 11.90
CA LYS A 228 1.85 14.21 13.26
C LYS A 228 0.34 14.33 13.32
N PHE A 229 -0.28 13.58 14.23
CA PHE A 229 -1.68 13.78 14.57
C PHE A 229 -1.93 15.25 14.96
N ASN A 230 -3.08 15.80 14.56
CA ASN A 230 -3.45 17.17 14.87
C ASN A 230 -4.79 17.26 15.62
N HIS A 231 -5.87 16.79 14.99
CA HIS A 231 -7.20 16.78 15.59
C HIS A 231 -8.11 15.79 14.84
N ILE A 232 -9.30 15.56 15.40
CA ILE A 232 -10.40 14.83 14.77
C ILE A 232 -11.58 15.79 14.65
N ALA A 233 -12.25 15.83 13.50
CA ALA A 233 -13.42 16.67 13.29
C ALA A 233 -14.58 15.86 12.71
N PRO A 234 -15.84 16.20 13.02
CA PRO A 234 -16.99 15.58 12.38
C PRO A 234 -16.99 15.87 10.87
N VAL A 235 -17.44 14.91 10.07
CA VAL A 235 -17.57 15.09 8.61
C VAL A 235 -19.01 15.45 8.26
N PRO A 236 -19.24 16.50 7.44
CA PRO A 236 -20.58 16.80 6.95
C PRO A 236 -21.21 15.59 6.25
N ASP A 237 -22.51 15.37 6.42
CA ASP A 237 -23.24 14.29 5.74
C ASP A 237 -23.03 14.41 4.23
N LYS A 238 -22.85 13.26 3.58
CA LYS A 238 -22.66 13.16 2.13
C LYS A 238 -23.90 13.67 1.38
N ASN A 239 -25.08 13.57 1.99
CA ASN A 239 -26.35 13.97 1.40
C ASN A 239 -26.87 15.32 1.92
N ASP A 240 -26.36 15.80 3.06
CA ASP A 240 -26.70 17.11 3.61
C ASP A 240 -25.47 17.78 4.25
N PRO A 241 -24.77 18.67 3.51
CA PRO A 241 -23.58 19.35 4.00
C PRO A 241 -23.81 20.26 5.23
N LYS A 242 -25.07 20.54 5.60
CA LYS A 242 -25.41 21.35 6.77
C LYS A 242 -25.59 20.51 8.04
N HIS A 243 -25.73 19.19 7.90
CA HIS A 243 -25.84 18.26 9.01
C HIS A 243 -24.58 17.41 9.10
N HIS A 244 -24.14 17.12 10.31
CA HIS A 244 -23.02 16.22 10.54
C HIS A 244 -23.58 14.88 10.99
N SER A 245 -23.06 13.79 10.44
CA SER A 245 -23.33 12.47 11.01
C SER A 245 -22.75 12.43 12.43
N PRO A 246 -23.50 11.92 13.43
CA PRO A 246 -23.07 11.93 14.83
C PRO A 246 -21.81 11.10 15.07
N ASP A 247 -21.54 10.10 14.21
CA ASP A 247 -20.48 9.12 14.42
C ASP A 247 -19.35 9.21 13.38
N ASP A 248 -19.55 9.91 12.26
CA ASP A 248 -18.54 10.00 11.20
C ASP A 248 -17.59 11.15 11.43
N VAL A 249 -16.32 10.81 11.57
CA VAL A 249 -15.24 11.75 11.80
C VAL A 249 -14.13 11.61 10.76
N ALA A 250 -13.35 12.67 10.61
CA ALA A 250 -12.11 12.69 9.85
C ALA A 250 -10.94 13.02 10.77
N VAL A 251 -9.85 12.29 10.58
CA VAL A 251 -8.58 12.58 11.25
C VAL A 251 -7.82 13.61 10.44
N PHE A 252 -7.28 14.61 11.10
CA PHE A 252 -6.42 15.63 10.52
C PHE A 252 -5.01 15.50 11.06
N ILE A 253 -4.05 15.64 10.15
CA ILE A 253 -2.62 15.54 10.44
C ILE A 253 -1.93 16.85 10.08
N LYS A 254 -0.95 17.22 10.88
CA LYS A 254 -0.05 18.32 10.57
C LYS A 254 1.17 17.75 9.86
N VAL A 255 1.35 18.15 8.60
CA VAL A 255 2.47 17.74 7.75
C VAL A 255 3.52 18.84 7.73
N LYS A 256 4.80 18.44 7.70
CA LYS A 256 5.96 19.31 7.48
C LYS A 256 6.62 18.94 6.17
N TYR A 257 6.85 19.93 5.32
CA TYR A 257 7.49 19.77 4.02
C TYR A 257 9.01 19.96 4.11
N ALA A 258 9.73 19.48 3.10
CA ALA A 258 11.18 19.62 3.01
C ALA A 258 11.67 21.09 3.09
N ASN A 259 10.86 22.05 2.60
CA ASN A 259 11.14 23.48 2.69
C ASN A 259 10.83 24.11 4.06
N GLY A 260 10.51 23.30 5.07
CA GLY A 260 10.19 23.73 6.44
C GLY A 260 8.76 24.24 6.64
N LYS A 261 7.99 24.47 5.57
CA LYS A 261 6.57 24.86 5.70
C LYS A 261 5.74 23.74 6.29
N GLU A 262 4.62 24.10 6.90
CA GLU A 262 3.70 23.17 7.52
C GLU A 262 2.28 23.40 7.01
N ALA A 263 1.47 22.35 6.98
CA ALA A 263 0.06 22.42 6.63
C ALA A 263 -0.74 21.41 7.47
N ILE A 264 -2.03 21.69 7.68
CA ILE A 264 -2.97 20.73 8.25
C ILE A 264 -3.75 20.11 7.09
N LYS A 265 -3.79 18.79 7.03
CA LYS A 265 -4.48 18.03 5.99
C LYS A 265 -5.32 16.92 6.57
N PRO A 266 -6.52 16.66 6.03
CA PRO A 266 -7.28 15.47 6.38
C PRO A 266 -6.56 14.23 5.88
N ILE A 267 -6.75 13.11 6.57
CA ILE A 267 -6.42 11.81 6.01
C ILE A 267 -7.51 11.44 4.98
N THR A 268 -7.09 11.01 3.80
CA THR A 268 -7.98 10.67 2.68
C THR A 268 -8.19 9.16 2.53
N GLU A 269 -9.19 8.76 1.74
CA GLU A 269 -9.55 7.35 1.48
C GLU A 269 -8.36 6.57 0.90
N ASN A 270 -7.66 7.12 -0.09
CA ASN A 270 -6.48 6.49 -0.67
C ASN A 270 -5.18 6.86 0.05
N ARG A 271 -5.26 7.45 1.25
CA ARG A 271 -4.10 7.85 2.07
C ARG A 271 -3.09 8.67 1.27
N SER A 272 -3.56 9.64 0.50
CA SER A 272 -2.79 10.44 -0.44
C SER A 272 -2.81 11.93 -0.09
N ALA A 273 -1.74 12.66 -0.44
CA ALA A 273 -1.68 14.10 -0.33
C ALA A 273 -2.50 14.86 -1.40
N ASN A 274 -3.15 14.14 -2.33
CA ASN A 274 -3.93 14.72 -3.43
C ASN A 274 -5.23 15.37 -2.94
N PRO A 275 -5.49 16.66 -3.23
CA PRO A 275 -6.70 17.34 -2.80
C PRO A 275 -7.99 16.81 -3.45
N LYS A 276 -7.90 16.03 -4.56
CA LYS A 276 -9.06 15.37 -5.18
C LYS A 276 -9.42 14.05 -4.52
N ASP A 277 -8.57 13.52 -3.65
CA ASP A 277 -8.85 12.29 -2.91
C ASP A 277 -9.88 12.59 -1.81
N PRO A 278 -11.02 11.88 -1.76
CA PRO A 278 -12.01 12.13 -0.73
C PRO A 278 -11.41 11.95 0.67
N VAL A 279 -11.89 12.77 1.61
CA VAL A 279 -11.55 12.61 3.04
C VAL A 279 -12.00 11.23 3.51
N LEU A 280 -11.13 10.50 4.22
CA LEU A 280 -11.55 9.24 4.84
C LEU A 280 -12.53 9.58 5.96
N ARG A 281 -13.76 9.11 5.78
CA ARG A 281 -14.76 9.03 6.84
C ARG A 281 -14.47 7.78 7.67
N ALA A 282 -14.27 7.97 8.96
CA ALA A 282 -14.10 6.89 9.91
C ALA A 282 -15.22 6.95 10.94
N ASN A 283 -15.75 5.80 11.31
CA ASN A 283 -16.61 5.71 12.47
C ASN A 283 -15.76 5.95 13.73
N ILE A 284 -16.18 6.87 14.59
CA ILE A 284 -15.42 7.24 15.80
C ILE A 284 -15.21 6.04 16.73
N TYR A 285 -16.18 5.13 16.87
CA TYR A 285 -16.04 3.95 17.73
C TYR A 285 -14.99 2.97 17.19
N GLU A 286 -14.93 2.76 15.87
CA GLU A 286 -13.92 1.91 15.25
C GLU A 286 -12.51 2.50 15.40
N LEU A 287 -12.38 3.82 15.21
CA LEU A 287 -11.12 4.54 15.38
C LEU A 287 -10.58 4.38 16.82
N LEU A 288 -11.44 4.57 17.81
CA LEU A 288 -11.09 4.41 19.22
C LEU A 288 -10.86 2.94 19.59
N GLY A 289 -11.63 2.00 19.03
CA GLY A 289 -11.43 0.56 19.22
C GLY A 289 -10.06 0.06 18.74
N SER A 290 -9.59 0.57 17.60
CA SER A 290 -8.24 0.27 17.10
C SER A 290 -7.13 0.81 18.03
N SER A 291 -7.38 1.97 18.65
CA SER A 291 -6.46 2.58 19.62
C SER A 291 -6.41 1.76 20.91
N SER A 292 -7.57 1.33 21.42
CA SER A 292 -7.68 0.46 22.60
C SER A 292 -6.92 -0.87 22.41
N SER A 293 -7.05 -1.50 21.24
CA SER A 293 -6.30 -2.73 20.92
C SER A 293 -4.77 -2.54 21.02
N ARG A 294 -4.25 -1.38 20.58
CA ARG A 294 -2.81 -1.05 20.70
C ARG A 294 -2.38 -0.87 22.14
N VAL A 295 -3.22 -0.24 22.97
CA VAL A 295 -2.97 -0.06 24.41
C VAL A 295 -2.90 -1.41 25.12
N VAL A 296 -3.81 -2.34 24.80
CA VAL A 296 -3.77 -3.72 25.32
C VAL A 296 -2.48 -4.43 24.92
N GLY A 297 -2.07 -4.31 23.65
CA GLY A 297 -0.80 -4.86 23.16
C GLY A 297 0.41 -4.29 23.91
N ALA A 298 0.48 -2.97 24.06
CA ALA A 298 1.54 -2.29 24.79
C ALA A 298 1.60 -2.73 26.26
N HIS A 299 0.46 -2.91 26.91
CA HIS A 299 0.37 -3.38 28.29
C HIS A 299 0.92 -4.81 28.44
N LYS A 300 0.55 -5.72 27.53
CA LYS A 300 1.09 -7.09 27.51
C LYS A 300 2.60 -7.11 27.29
N ILE A 301 3.10 -6.24 26.42
CA ILE A 301 4.54 -6.11 26.14
C ILE A 301 5.31 -5.62 27.37
N MET A 302 4.78 -4.60 28.06
CA MET A 302 5.46 -3.97 29.21
C MET A 302 5.39 -4.82 30.49
N ASN A 303 4.30 -5.58 30.68
CA ASN A 303 4.09 -6.38 31.88
C ASN A 303 4.48 -7.86 31.71
N SER A 304 5.19 -8.22 30.63
CA SER A 304 5.69 -9.57 30.45
C SER A 304 6.83 -9.87 31.45
N PRO A 305 6.78 -11.03 32.14
CA PRO A 305 7.70 -11.38 33.22
C PRO A 305 9.17 -11.63 32.78
N GLN A 306 9.51 -11.52 31.50
CA GLN A 306 10.84 -11.85 30.97
C GLN A 306 11.80 -10.63 30.85
N ARG A 307 11.51 -9.50 31.49
CA ARG A 307 12.55 -8.53 31.85
C ARG A 307 13.06 -8.86 33.25
N GLY A 308 14.23 -9.48 33.34
CA GLY A 308 14.92 -9.64 34.61
C GLY A 308 15.19 -8.28 35.27
N ASN A 309 14.35 -7.91 36.23
CA ASN A 309 14.74 -7.62 37.61
C ASN A 309 13.46 -7.48 38.46
N TYR A 310 13.47 -8.20 39.58
CA TYR A 310 12.39 -8.39 40.55
C TYR A 310 12.18 -7.16 41.46
N ASP A 311 10.94 -7.04 41.95
CA ASP A 311 10.55 -6.70 43.34
C ASP A 311 10.08 -5.32 43.85
N ASP A 312 10.26 -4.16 43.22
CA ASP A 312 9.81 -2.90 43.87
C ASP A 312 8.75 -2.05 43.15
N ALA A 313 8.27 -2.48 41.97
CA ALA A 313 7.21 -1.74 41.24
C ALA A 313 5.82 -2.41 41.27
N ILE A 314 5.73 -3.61 41.86
CA ILE A 314 4.57 -4.49 41.69
C ILE A 314 3.48 -4.25 42.76
N THR A 315 3.74 -3.49 43.83
CA THR A 315 2.70 -3.21 44.85
C THR A 315 2.06 -1.83 44.71
N SER A 316 2.62 -0.90 43.94
CA SER A 316 2.11 0.49 43.82
C SER A 316 1.57 0.86 42.43
N ALA A 317 1.92 0.13 41.36
CA ALA A 317 1.47 0.43 39.99
C ALA A 317 0.41 -0.56 39.45
N TYR A 318 0.10 -1.64 40.19
CA TYR A 318 -0.92 -2.61 39.82
C TYR A 318 -2.33 -2.13 40.20
N GLN A 319 -2.92 -1.32 39.32
CA GLN A 319 -4.31 -1.53 38.96
C GLN A 319 -4.39 -1.76 37.44
N PRO A 320 -4.64 -3.01 36.99
CA PRO A 320 -4.97 -3.25 35.60
C PRO A 320 -6.30 -2.55 35.29
N GLN A 321 -6.27 -1.62 34.33
CA GLN A 321 -7.34 -1.22 33.41
C GLN A 321 -8.80 -1.31 33.92
N GLY A 322 -9.45 -0.14 34.08
CA GLY A 322 -10.90 0.01 34.18
C GLY A 322 -11.47 -0.15 35.59
N LEU A 323 -12.02 0.94 36.15
CA LEU A 323 -12.57 1.05 37.52
C LEU A 323 -11.51 0.82 38.62
N SER A 324 -11.50 1.66 39.66
CA SER A 324 -10.61 1.39 40.79
C SER A 324 -10.97 0.05 41.43
N LYS A 325 -10.07 -0.63 42.17
CA LYS A 325 -10.43 -1.86 42.91
C LYS A 325 -11.71 -1.71 43.74
N ALA A 326 -11.96 -0.52 44.29
CA ALA A 326 -13.18 -0.21 45.03
C ALA A 326 -14.42 -0.14 44.11
N ASP A 327 -14.26 0.37 42.89
CA ASP A 327 -15.35 0.45 41.92
C ASP A 327 -15.62 -0.90 41.24
N ILE A 328 -14.59 -1.70 40.98
CA ILE A 328 -14.75 -3.10 40.54
C ILE A 328 -15.52 -3.88 41.60
N GLN A 329 -15.12 -3.80 42.88
CA GLN A 329 -15.85 -4.45 43.98
C GLN A 329 -17.29 -3.97 44.13
N LYS A 330 -17.53 -2.68 43.88
CA LYS A 330 -18.88 -2.12 43.90
C LYS A 330 -19.73 -2.66 42.74
N GLU A 331 -19.15 -2.83 41.57
CA GLU A 331 -19.84 -3.37 40.39
C GLU A 331 -20.01 -4.89 40.49
N GLU A 332 -19.02 -5.63 40.99
CA GLU A 332 -19.12 -7.05 41.37
C GLU A 332 -20.28 -7.25 42.35
N ALA A 333 -20.38 -6.44 43.41
CA ALA A 333 -21.47 -6.53 44.38
C ALA A 333 -22.84 -6.27 43.74
N LYS A 334 -22.94 -5.31 42.81
CA LYS A 334 -24.18 -5.05 42.06
C LYS A 334 -24.52 -6.19 41.11
N ILE A 335 -23.55 -6.70 40.36
CA ILE A 335 -23.73 -7.80 39.40
C ILE A 335 -24.15 -9.06 40.15
N TYR A 336 -23.45 -9.39 41.24
CA TYR A 336 -23.80 -10.50 42.13
C TYR A 336 -25.23 -10.36 42.66
N ALA A 337 -25.58 -9.18 43.20
CA ALA A 337 -26.92 -8.94 43.75
C ALA A 337 -28.01 -8.89 42.68
N SER A 338 -27.69 -8.53 41.43
CA SER A 338 -28.64 -8.48 40.32
C SER A 338 -28.87 -9.88 39.74
N ALA A 339 -27.79 -10.65 39.56
CA ALA A 339 -27.84 -12.03 39.12
C ALA A 339 -28.59 -12.92 40.13
N ALA A 340 -28.31 -12.76 41.43
CA ALA A 340 -29.02 -13.47 42.49
C ALA A 340 -30.51 -13.12 42.54
N ARG A 341 -30.88 -11.85 42.30
CA ARG A 341 -32.29 -11.41 42.17
C ARG A 341 -32.97 -11.97 40.91
N GLY A 342 -32.21 -12.20 39.84
CA GLY A 342 -32.68 -12.79 38.59
C GLY A 342 -32.71 -14.33 38.58
N GLY A 343 -32.39 -14.99 39.71
CA GLY A 343 -32.38 -16.46 39.80
C GLY A 343 -31.16 -17.14 39.15
N SER A 344 -30.13 -16.36 38.79
CA SER A 344 -28.86 -16.86 38.24
C SER A 344 -27.76 -16.85 39.28
N ASP A 345 -26.72 -17.67 39.11
CA ASP A 345 -25.59 -17.72 40.04
C ASP A 345 -24.79 -16.41 39.99
N GLY A 346 -24.81 -15.68 41.10
CA GLY A 346 -24.13 -14.40 41.24
C GLY A 346 -22.62 -14.48 41.02
N GLN A 347 -21.98 -15.59 41.41
CA GLN A 347 -20.55 -15.76 41.24
C GLN A 347 -20.18 -16.01 39.78
N VAL A 348 -21.02 -16.74 39.05
CA VAL A 348 -20.85 -16.92 37.59
C VAL A 348 -20.90 -15.57 36.87
N ALA A 349 -21.85 -14.71 37.24
CA ALA A 349 -22.01 -13.40 36.62
C ALA A 349 -20.82 -12.46 36.93
N VAL A 350 -20.30 -12.54 38.16
CA VAL A 350 -19.07 -11.82 38.55
C VAL A 350 -17.87 -12.32 37.77
N ASP A 351 -17.62 -13.63 37.73
CA ASP A 351 -16.48 -14.20 37.00
C ASP A 351 -16.53 -13.83 35.50
N GLN A 352 -17.72 -13.84 34.89
CA GLN A 352 -17.93 -13.42 33.51
C GLN A 352 -17.62 -11.93 33.28
N PHE A 353 -18.05 -11.08 34.22
CA PHE A 353 -17.74 -9.66 34.20
C PHE A 353 -16.24 -9.43 34.33
N GLU A 354 -15.58 -10.05 35.30
CA GLU A 354 -14.13 -9.98 35.49
C GLU A 354 -13.36 -10.48 34.25
N ALA A 355 -13.85 -11.55 33.60
CA ALA A 355 -13.29 -12.08 32.36
C ALA A 355 -13.48 -11.14 31.16
N SER A 356 -14.58 -10.39 31.15
CA SER A 356 -14.90 -9.40 30.11
C SER A 356 -14.01 -8.17 30.16
N ILE A 357 -13.57 -7.78 31.36
CA ILE A 357 -12.63 -6.67 31.59
C ILE A 357 -11.17 -7.14 31.67
N GLY A 358 -10.90 -8.43 31.46
CA GLY A 358 -9.55 -8.96 31.31
C GLY A 358 -8.77 -9.18 32.61
N ILE A 359 -9.44 -9.38 33.75
CA ILE A 359 -8.77 -9.75 35.01
C ILE A 359 -8.05 -11.10 34.84
N PRO A 360 -6.74 -11.18 35.17
CA PRO A 360 -5.99 -12.43 35.10
C PRO A 360 -6.64 -13.56 35.92
N GLY A 361 -6.77 -14.75 35.34
CA GLY A 361 -7.41 -15.90 35.99
C GLY A 361 -8.94 -15.92 35.92
N ALA A 362 -9.61 -14.83 35.51
CA ALA A 362 -11.07 -14.75 35.50
C ALA A 362 -11.69 -15.59 34.37
N LYS A 363 -10.99 -15.77 33.25
CA LYS A 363 -11.44 -16.65 32.15
C LYS A 363 -11.40 -18.11 32.58
N GLU A 364 -10.35 -18.52 33.28
CA GLU A 364 -10.22 -19.87 33.84
C GLU A 364 -11.30 -20.12 34.91
N ARG A 365 -11.53 -19.15 35.81
CA ARG A 365 -12.64 -19.22 36.79
C ARG A 365 -13.99 -19.33 36.10
N THR A 366 -14.27 -18.48 35.11
CA THR A 366 -15.52 -18.52 34.32
C THR A 366 -15.74 -19.89 33.69
N GLN A 367 -14.72 -20.46 33.04
CA GLN A 367 -14.82 -21.78 32.43
C GLN A 367 -15.07 -22.88 33.47
N GLN A 368 -14.42 -22.79 34.63
CA GLN A 368 -14.59 -23.74 35.72
C GLN A 368 -15.98 -23.63 36.36
N THR A 369 -16.48 -22.42 36.57
CA THR A 369 -17.80 -22.15 37.14
C THR A 369 -18.92 -22.56 36.16
N GLN A 370 -18.76 -22.29 34.86
CA GLN A 370 -19.65 -22.81 33.82
C GLN A 370 -19.65 -24.34 33.74
N ALA A 371 -18.49 -24.98 33.88
CA ALA A 371 -18.38 -26.44 33.92
C ALA A 371 -19.10 -27.03 35.14
N LYS A 372 -18.95 -26.42 36.33
CA LYS A 372 -19.65 -26.82 37.55
C LYS A 372 -21.17 -26.64 37.43
N SER A 373 -21.62 -25.51 36.88
CA SER A 373 -23.04 -25.24 36.63
C SER A 373 -23.65 -26.28 35.68
N LYS A 374 -23.01 -26.54 34.54
CA LYS A 374 -23.45 -27.60 33.60
C LYS A 374 -23.43 -28.99 34.22
N ALA A 375 -22.42 -29.31 35.03
CA ALA A 375 -22.36 -30.57 35.75
C ALA A 375 -23.53 -30.71 36.74
N ASN A 376 -23.84 -29.66 37.49
CA ASN A 376 -24.98 -29.64 38.42
C ASN A 376 -26.32 -29.75 37.69
N GLU A 377 -26.50 -29.08 36.55
CA GLU A 377 -27.69 -29.25 35.70
C GLU A 377 -27.86 -30.69 35.25
N LEU A 378 -26.78 -31.33 34.77
CA LEU A 378 -26.81 -32.72 34.36
C LEU A 378 -27.07 -33.67 35.53
N LEU A 379 -26.53 -33.39 36.72
CA LEU A 379 -26.77 -34.19 37.92
C LEU A 379 -28.21 -34.08 38.44
N ASN A 380 -28.93 -33.02 38.06
CA ASN A 380 -30.35 -32.84 38.37
C ASN A 380 -31.28 -33.37 37.26
N ASP A 381 -30.76 -33.77 36.09
CA ASP A 381 -31.55 -34.41 35.04
C ASP A 381 -32.00 -35.82 35.50
N PRO A 382 -33.30 -36.16 35.44
CA PRO A 382 -33.82 -37.43 35.95
C PRO A 382 -33.15 -38.68 35.37
N GLU A 383 -32.74 -38.66 34.09
CA GLU A 383 -32.12 -39.80 33.41
C GLU A 383 -30.65 -40.00 33.82
N ILE A 384 -29.98 -38.92 34.22
CA ILE A 384 -28.62 -38.95 34.72
C ILE A 384 -28.62 -39.25 36.22
N ALA A 385 -29.43 -38.53 37.00
CA ALA A 385 -29.56 -38.70 38.45
C ALA A 385 -29.98 -40.13 38.84
N GLY A 386 -30.87 -40.74 38.05
CA GLY A 386 -31.31 -42.13 38.24
C GLY A 386 -30.29 -43.20 37.82
N ASN A 387 -29.13 -42.81 37.29
CA ASN A 387 -28.12 -43.73 36.76
C ASN A 387 -26.74 -43.48 37.41
N PRO A 388 -26.32 -44.31 38.39
CA PRO A 388 -25.06 -44.13 39.13
C PRO A 388 -23.81 -44.05 38.23
N ASP A 389 -23.78 -44.81 37.13
CA ASP A 389 -22.67 -44.80 36.18
C ASP A 389 -22.60 -43.45 35.41
N ALA A 390 -23.76 -42.85 35.12
CA ALA A 390 -23.85 -41.56 34.45
C ALA A 390 -23.41 -40.42 35.40
N VAL A 391 -23.84 -40.47 36.66
CA VAL A 391 -23.35 -39.57 37.72
C VAL A 391 -21.83 -39.64 37.87
N HIS A 392 -21.26 -40.85 37.87
CA HIS A 392 -19.80 -41.03 37.89
C HIS A 392 -19.11 -40.46 36.65
N ALA A 393 -19.71 -40.58 35.46
CA ALA A 393 -19.17 -40.00 34.24
C ALA A 393 -19.15 -38.46 34.29
N VAL A 394 -20.23 -37.83 34.77
CA VAL A 394 -20.29 -36.36 34.96
C VAL A 394 -19.18 -35.89 35.91
N ASN A 395 -19.05 -36.53 37.08
CA ASN A 395 -18.02 -36.19 38.06
C ASN A 395 -16.60 -36.36 37.51
N ARG A 396 -16.36 -37.43 36.73
CA ARG A 396 -15.08 -37.67 36.07
C ARG A 396 -14.74 -36.60 35.03
N PHE A 397 -15.71 -36.19 34.21
CA PHE A 397 -15.50 -35.13 33.22
C PHE A 397 -15.22 -33.78 33.88
N LEU A 398 -15.88 -33.50 34.99
CA LEU A 398 -15.64 -32.29 35.78
C LEU A 398 -14.23 -32.29 36.42
N GLN A 399 -13.80 -33.40 37.03
CA GLN A 399 -12.47 -33.53 37.63
C GLN A 399 -11.33 -33.42 36.60
N ASN A 400 -11.53 -33.98 35.40
CA ASN A 400 -10.54 -33.97 34.34
C ASN A 400 -10.56 -32.68 33.50
N GLY A 401 -11.40 -31.70 33.84
CA GLY A 401 -11.53 -30.45 33.08
C GLY A 401 -12.07 -30.62 31.66
N ASN A 402 -12.71 -31.75 31.35
CA ASN A 402 -13.18 -32.06 30.01
C ASN A 402 -14.59 -31.50 29.76
N THR A 403 -14.68 -30.17 29.70
CA THR A 403 -15.95 -29.42 29.64
C THR A 403 -16.78 -29.72 28.38
N ALA A 404 -16.15 -30.15 27.29
CA ALA A 404 -16.82 -30.56 26.06
C ALA A 404 -17.62 -31.88 26.21
N MET A 405 -17.27 -32.71 27.20
CA MET A 405 -17.94 -33.98 27.49
C MET A 405 -19.13 -33.82 28.45
N LEU A 406 -19.33 -32.63 29.04
CA LEU A 406 -20.48 -32.29 29.90
C LEU A 406 -21.72 -31.97 29.07
N THR A 407 -22.18 -32.97 28.29
CA THR A 407 -23.48 -32.96 27.62
C THR A 407 -24.20 -34.28 27.89
N LYS A 408 -25.53 -34.26 27.90
CA LYS A 408 -26.36 -35.43 28.22
C LYS A 408 -26.01 -36.63 27.33
N ASP A 409 -25.90 -36.42 26.02
CA ASP A 409 -25.55 -37.48 25.06
C ASP A 409 -24.17 -38.08 25.30
N ASN A 410 -23.17 -37.24 25.59
CA ASN A 410 -21.80 -37.72 25.79
C ASN A 410 -21.65 -38.47 27.11
N VAL A 411 -22.34 -38.01 28.16
CA VAL A 411 -22.44 -38.70 29.44
C VAL A 411 -23.08 -40.07 29.23
N LEU A 412 -24.27 -40.13 28.63
CA LEU A 412 -24.98 -41.40 28.40
C LEU A 412 -24.20 -42.38 27.52
N LYS A 413 -23.52 -41.89 26.47
CA LYS A 413 -22.64 -42.72 25.61
C LYS A 413 -21.46 -43.29 26.39
N ALA A 414 -20.85 -42.51 27.29
CA ALA A 414 -19.76 -42.99 28.13
C ALA A 414 -20.25 -44.08 29.09
N THR A 415 -21.48 -43.97 29.59
CA THR A 415 -22.15 -44.99 30.39
C THR A 415 -22.36 -46.29 29.62
N SER A 416 -22.85 -46.20 28.38
CA SER A 416 -23.08 -47.36 27.52
C SER A 416 -21.79 -48.10 27.15
N LYS A 417 -20.70 -47.38 26.86
CA LYS A 417 -19.38 -47.99 26.59
C LYS A 417 -18.87 -48.79 27.79
N ASN A 418 -18.96 -48.24 29.00
CA ASN A 418 -18.53 -48.92 30.21
C ASN A 418 -19.37 -50.20 30.46
N LYS A 419 -20.68 -50.17 30.20
CA LYS A 419 -21.55 -51.36 30.31
C LYS A 419 -21.18 -52.46 29.31
N VAL A 420 -20.88 -52.09 28.06
CA VAL A 420 -20.46 -53.05 27.03
C VAL A 420 -19.09 -53.69 27.37
N GLU A 421 -18.14 -52.90 27.88
CA GLU A 421 -16.85 -53.42 28.32
C GLU A 421 -16.96 -54.33 29.55
N ALA A 422 -17.80 -53.97 30.53
CA ALA A 422 -18.07 -54.81 31.69
C ALA A 422 -18.72 -56.15 31.31
N GLN A 423 -19.70 -56.14 30.41
CA GLN A 423 -20.33 -57.36 29.89
C GLN A 423 -19.32 -58.26 29.15
N LYS A 424 -18.42 -57.65 28.36
CA LYS A 424 -17.36 -58.39 27.66
C LYS A 424 -16.37 -59.03 28.63
N GLN A 425 -16.03 -58.35 29.73
CA GLN A 425 -15.15 -58.90 30.77
C GLN A 425 -15.83 -60.02 31.56
N GLU A 426 -17.11 -59.87 31.91
CA GLU A 426 -17.87 -60.90 32.61
C GLU A 426 -18.05 -62.16 31.74
N GLN A 427 -18.31 -61.98 30.44
CA GLN A 427 -18.38 -63.09 29.49
C GLN A 427 -17.02 -63.78 29.32
N ASN A 428 -15.92 -63.02 29.30
CA ASN A 428 -14.58 -63.59 29.28
C ASN A 428 -14.26 -64.35 30.58
N ALA A 429 -14.72 -63.88 31.74
CA ALA A 429 -14.55 -64.57 33.03
C ALA A 429 -15.35 -65.88 33.07
N ARG A 430 -16.61 -65.87 32.61
CA ARG A 430 -17.42 -67.09 32.47
C ARG A 430 -16.77 -68.10 31.53
N ASN A 431 -16.27 -67.64 30.38
CA ASN A 431 -15.56 -68.51 29.43
C ASN A 431 -14.32 -69.15 30.06
N ARG A 432 -13.56 -68.40 30.89
CA ARG A 432 -12.41 -68.97 31.62
C ARG A 432 -12.83 -70.01 32.64
N GLN A 433 -13.88 -69.75 33.42
CA GLN A 433 -14.41 -70.73 34.38
C GLN A 433 -14.89 -72.01 33.68
N THR A 434 -15.58 -71.90 32.54
CA THR A 434 -16.00 -73.07 31.76
C THR A 434 -14.79 -73.85 31.22
N ILE A 435 -13.73 -73.19 30.78
CA ILE A 435 -12.48 -73.85 30.36
C ILE A 435 -11.83 -74.57 31.55
N GLU A 436 -11.79 -73.96 32.73
CA GLU A 436 -11.24 -74.58 33.94
C GLU A 436 -12.06 -75.79 34.41
N GLU A 437 -13.39 -75.72 34.34
CA GLU A 437 -14.28 -76.87 34.64
C GLU A 437 -14.11 -78.01 33.64
N MET A 438 -14.04 -77.71 32.33
CA MET A 438 -13.75 -78.72 31.32
C MET A 438 -12.39 -79.39 31.54
N ASN A 439 -11.38 -78.62 31.98
CA ASN A 439 -10.07 -79.17 32.31
C ASN A 439 -10.10 -80.02 33.59
N ARG A 440 -10.91 -79.68 34.59
CA ARG A 440 -11.13 -80.52 35.78
C ARG A 440 -11.84 -81.83 35.46
N GLN A 441 -12.81 -81.82 34.54
CA GLN A 441 -13.53 -83.03 34.11
C GLN A 441 -12.69 -83.98 33.23
N ARG A 442 -11.58 -83.51 32.67
CA ARG A 442 -10.64 -84.32 31.87
C ARG A 442 -9.55 -84.99 32.70
N LEU A 443 -9.46 -84.71 33.99
CA LEU A 443 -8.54 -85.41 34.89
C LEU A 443 -9.20 -86.73 35.33
N PRO A 444 -8.62 -87.90 35.02
CA PRO A 444 -9.18 -89.18 35.46
C PRO A 444 -9.20 -89.25 37.00
N PRO A 445 -10.18 -89.96 37.60
CA PRO A 445 -10.17 -90.19 39.03
C PRO A 445 -8.89 -90.92 39.43
N VAL A 446 -8.12 -90.31 40.32
CA VAL A 446 -7.07 -91.01 41.06
C VAL A 446 -7.80 -92.00 41.96
N LEU A 447 -7.82 -93.27 41.57
CA LEU A 447 -8.19 -94.36 42.47
C LEU A 447 -7.08 -94.53 43.52
N PRO A 448 -7.43 -94.79 44.78
CA PRO A 448 -6.49 -94.87 45.91
C PRO A 448 -5.50 -96.04 45.82
#